data_AF-A0AA42KPF8-F1
#
_entry.id   AF-A0AA42KPF8-F1
#
_cell.length_a   1.000
_cell.length_b   1.000
_cell.length_c   1.000
_cell.angle_alpha   90.00
_cell.angle_beta   90.00
_cell.angle_gamma   90.00
#
_symmetry.space_group_name_H-M   'P 1'
#
loop_
_entity.id
_entity.type
_entity.pdbx_description
1 polymer ?
#
loop_
_entity_poly.entity_id
_entity_poly.type
_entity_poly.pdbx_seq_one_letter_code
_entity_poly.pdbx_strand_id
1 'polypeptide(L)'
;MLIRVHAAGVNRPDISQRRGTYPVPADADPTLGLEVAGTIEAVGENVPLGIPKRVCSLVHGGGYADFAIAEADQLIPLPDEIDFVTAAALPEVAMTVEYNLIERAALMGSHPWRIERHW
;
A
#
# COMPACT_ATOMS: atom_id res chain seq x y z
N MET A 1 -5.61 11.84 -2.09
CA MET A 1 -7.00 11.36 -1.94
C MET A 1 -7.30 11.06 -0.50
N LEU A 2 -8.53 11.30 -0.03
CA LEU A 2 -8.99 10.82 1.27
C LEU A 2 -9.75 9.51 1.08
N ILE A 3 -9.24 8.42 1.66
CA ILE A 3 -9.87 7.11 1.65
C ILE A 3 -10.52 6.89 3.01
N ARG A 4 -11.81 6.54 3.03
CA ARG A 4 -12.46 5.92 4.19
C ARG A 4 -11.99 4.47 4.26
N VAL A 5 -11.29 4.11 5.32
CA VAL A 5 -10.63 2.81 5.47
C VAL A 5 -11.66 1.76 5.87
N HIS A 6 -11.67 0.63 5.16
CA HIS A 6 -12.46 -0.56 5.52
C HIS A 6 -11.56 -1.70 6.00
N ALA A 7 -10.32 -1.77 5.51
CA ALA A 7 -9.29 -2.70 5.96
C ALA A 7 -7.90 -2.10 5.78
N ALA A 8 -6.94 -2.53 6.60
CA ALA A 8 -5.53 -2.16 6.51
C ALA A 8 -4.65 -3.42 6.62
N GLY A 9 -3.56 -3.45 5.86
CA GLY A 9 -2.58 -4.52 5.92
C GLY A 9 -1.57 -4.33 7.05
N VAL A 10 -1.07 -5.43 7.60
CA VAL A 10 -0.03 -5.41 8.64
C VAL A 10 1.29 -5.88 8.06
N ASN A 11 2.29 -4.99 8.11
CA ASN A 11 3.59 -5.21 7.51
C ASN A 11 4.71 -5.20 8.55
N ARG A 12 5.86 -5.76 8.16
CA ARG A 12 7.01 -5.84 9.07
C ARG A 12 7.57 -4.48 9.51
N PRO A 13 7.57 -3.41 8.67
CA PRO A 13 8.01 -2.10 9.12
C PRO A 13 7.11 -1.52 10.23
N ASP A 14 5.80 -1.82 10.24
CA ASP A 14 4.89 -1.36 11.32
C ASP A 14 5.37 -1.83 12.70
N ILE A 15 5.82 -3.08 12.78
CA ILE A 15 6.35 -3.68 14.02
C ILE A 15 7.66 -3.00 14.43
N SER A 16 8.53 -2.70 13.46
CA SER A 16 9.82 -2.05 13.71
C SER A 16 9.64 -0.58 14.12
N GLN A 17 8.72 0.15 13.49
CA GLN A 17 8.32 1.51 13.87
C GLN A 17 7.75 1.52 15.28
N ARG A 18 6.82 0.60 15.60
CA ARG A 18 6.27 0.45 16.96
C ARG A 18 7.36 0.18 18.02
N ARG A 19 8.45 -0.49 17.65
CA ARG A 19 9.60 -0.75 18.53
C ARG A 19 10.60 0.41 18.60
N GLY A 20 10.40 1.47 17.81
CA GLY A 20 11.33 2.59 17.69
C GLY A 20 12.61 2.26 16.93
N THR A 21 12.66 1.14 16.20
CA THR A 21 13.85 0.70 15.46
C THR A 21 13.77 0.98 13.96
N TYR A 22 12.69 1.60 13.50
CA TYR A 22 12.52 2.03 12.11
C TYR A 22 12.41 3.56 12.06
N PRO A 23 13.34 4.27 11.41
CA PRO A 23 13.24 5.71 11.24
C PRO A 23 12.12 6.02 10.24
N VAL A 24 11.07 6.65 10.74
CA VAL A 24 9.94 7.12 9.91
C VAL A 24 10.39 8.39 9.17
N PRO A 25 10.14 8.52 7.86
CA PRO A 25 10.39 9.76 7.13
C PRO A 25 9.71 10.95 7.81
N ALA A 26 10.37 12.12 7.83
CA ALA A 26 9.86 13.29 8.55
C ALA A 26 8.56 13.87 7.94
N ASP A 27 8.29 13.54 6.69
CA ASP A 27 7.10 13.93 5.93
C ASP A 27 5.97 12.89 5.96
N ALA A 28 6.19 11.72 6.60
CA ALA A 28 5.16 10.69 6.77
C ALA A 28 4.23 11.01 7.95
N ASP A 29 3.01 10.49 7.87
CA ASP A 29 2.14 10.47 9.04
C ASP A 29 2.78 9.57 10.12
N PRO A 30 2.91 10.04 11.38
CA PRO A 30 3.55 9.26 12.44
C PRO A 30 2.72 8.04 12.88
N THR A 31 1.45 7.98 12.51
CA THR A 31 0.54 6.86 12.78
C THR A 31 0.92 5.64 11.95
N LEU A 32 0.79 4.45 12.53
CA LEU A 32 1.14 3.18 11.87
C LEU A 32 0.25 2.88 10.65
N GLY A 33 0.73 1.96 9.81
CA GLY A 33 0.00 1.43 8.66
C GLY A 33 0.51 1.99 7.34
N LEU A 34 0.85 1.07 6.43
CA LEU A 34 1.45 1.38 5.12
C LEU A 34 0.49 1.14 3.95
N GLU A 35 -0.60 0.42 4.17
CA GLU A 35 -1.55 0.08 3.11
C GLU A 35 -2.98 0.00 3.64
N VAL A 36 -3.92 0.40 2.80
CA VAL A 36 -5.35 0.40 3.10
C VAL A 36 -6.17 -0.05 1.90
N ALA A 37 -7.36 -0.55 2.17
CA ALA A 37 -8.43 -0.71 1.20
C ALA A 37 -9.71 -0.08 1.71
N GLY A 38 -10.45 0.55 0.80
CA GLY A 38 -11.67 1.22 1.17
C GLY A 38 -12.31 2.01 0.05
N THR A 39 -13.00 3.08 0.43
CA THR A 39 -13.75 3.92 -0.51
C THR A 39 -13.25 5.34 -0.51
N ILE A 40 -13.16 5.95 -1.69
CA ILE A 40 -12.80 7.37 -1.81
C ILE A 40 -13.91 8.23 -1.19
N GLU A 41 -13.54 8.99 -0.16
CA GLU A 41 -14.41 9.93 0.54
C GLU A 41 -14.30 11.33 -0.07
N ALA A 42 -13.08 11.76 -0.41
CA ALA A 42 -12.82 13.07 -0.99
C ALA A 42 -11.64 13.04 -1.97
N VAL A 43 -11.70 13.94 -2.95
CA VAL A 43 -10.74 14.07 -4.04
C VAL A 43 -10.14 15.48 -3.99
N GLY A 44 -8.82 15.59 -4.20
CA GLY A 44 -8.14 16.88 -4.26
C GLY A 44 -8.43 17.64 -5.55
N GLU A 45 -8.25 18.96 -5.55
CA GLU A 45 -8.63 19.85 -6.66
C GLU A 45 -8.01 19.50 -8.02
N ASN A 46 -6.82 18.88 -8.02
CA ASN A 46 -6.05 18.59 -9.24
C ASN A 46 -6.16 17.12 -9.70
N VAL A 47 -7.09 16.35 -9.15
CA VAL A 47 -7.17 14.93 -9.46
C VAL A 47 -8.28 14.66 -10.51
N PRO A 48 -8.00 13.89 -11.58
CA PRO A 48 -8.95 13.65 -12.67
C PRO A 48 -10.29 13.08 -12.21
N LEU A 49 -11.36 13.44 -12.93
CA LEU A 49 -12.68 12.84 -12.78
C LEU A 49 -12.66 11.37 -13.24
N GLY A 50 -13.52 10.53 -12.64
CA GLY A 50 -13.72 9.14 -13.06
C GLY A 50 -12.92 8.10 -12.26
N ILE A 51 -12.34 8.48 -11.13
CA ILE A 51 -11.61 7.54 -10.28
C ILE A 51 -12.60 6.57 -9.61
N PRO A 52 -12.28 5.26 -9.60
CA PRO A 52 -13.16 4.24 -9.03
C PRO A 52 -13.42 4.51 -7.56
N LYS A 53 -14.65 4.25 -7.13
CA LYS A 53 -15.07 4.47 -5.75
C LYS A 53 -14.36 3.53 -4.78
N ARG A 54 -14.10 2.28 -5.20
CA ARG A 54 -13.45 1.23 -4.40
C ARG A 54 -11.99 1.11 -4.82
N VAL A 55 -11.09 1.25 -3.86
CA VAL A 55 -9.64 1.26 -4.09
C VAL A 55 -8.90 0.54 -2.97
N CYS A 56 -7.72 0.01 -3.27
CA CYS A 56 -6.65 -0.12 -2.29
C CYS A 56 -5.46 0.74 -2.69
N SER A 57 -4.58 1.03 -1.74
CA SER A 57 -3.43 1.91 -1.98
C SER A 57 -2.36 1.67 -0.93
N LEU A 58 -1.12 1.93 -1.35
CA LEU A 58 -0.05 2.27 -0.42
C LEU A 58 -0.32 3.67 0.15
N VAL A 59 0.06 3.91 1.41
CA VAL A 59 -0.07 5.19 2.10
C VAL A 59 1.23 5.55 2.82
N HIS A 60 1.53 6.84 2.92
CA HIS A 60 2.75 7.35 3.56
C HIS A 60 2.56 7.48 5.08
N GLY A 61 2.29 6.34 5.73
CA GLY A 61 1.80 6.28 7.11
C GLY A 61 0.29 6.53 7.22
N GLY A 62 -0.26 6.39 8.43
CA GLY A 62 -1.67 6.74 8.70
C GLY A 62 -2.70 5.69 8.30
N GLY A 63 -2.29 4.49 7.87
CA GLY A 63 -3.23 3.46 7.44
C GLY A 63 -4.10 2.87 8.57
N TYR A 64 -3.65 2.94 9.83
CA TYR A 64 -4.40 2.43 10.99
C TYR A 64 -5.32 3.50 11.58
N ALA A 65 -6.19 4.05 10.73
CA ALA A 65 -7.15 5.09 11.07
C ALA A 65 -8.45 4.90 10.28
N ASP A 66 -9.52 5.60 10.68
CA ASP A 66 -10.79 5.58 9.94
C ASP A 66 -10.66 6.19 8.53
N PHE A 67 -9.69 7.08 8.36
CA PHE A 67 -9.38 7.72 7.08
C PHE A 67 -7.87 7.81 6.87
N ALA A 68 -7.43 7.62 5.62
CA ALA A 68 -6.03 7.73 5.23
C ALA A 68 -5.86 8.56 3.96
N ILE A 69 -4.70 9.22 3.84
CA ILE A 69 -4.32 9.97 2.63
C ILE A 69 -3.49 9.06 1.73
N ALA A 70 -3.91 8.96 0.48
CA ALA A 70 -3.20 8.23 -0.58
C ALA A 70 -2.88 9.15 -1.76
N GLU A 71 -1.71 9.00 -2.36
CA GLU A 71 -1.39 9.68 -3.62
C GLU A 71 -2.20 9.09 -4.77
N ALA A 72 -2.58 9.95 -5.73
CA ALA A 72 -3.51 9.55 -6.79
C ALA A 72 -2.92 8.47 -7.72
N ASP A 73 -1.59 8.45 -7.88
CA ASP A 73 -0.83 7.49 -8.68
C ASP A 73 -0.62 6.13 -7.97
N GLN A 74 -0.89 6.05 -6.67
CA GLN A 74 -0.77 4.81 -5.88
C GLN A 74 -2.10 4.04 -5.77
N LEU A 75 -3.20 4.59 -6.29
CA LEU A 75 -4.51 3.98 -6.23
C LEU A 75 -4.61 2.77 -7.15
N ILE A 76 -5.06 1.65 -6.59
CA ILE A 76 -5.40 0.44 -7.31
C ILE A 76 -6.93 0.27 -7.30
N PRO A 77 -7.60 0.37 -8.46
CA PRO A 77 -9.02 0.08 -8.59
C PRO A 77 -9.38 -1.34 -8.16
N LEU A 78 -10.47 -1.49 -7.40
CA LEU A 78 -10.96 -2.83 -7.02
C LEU A 78 -12.10 -3.29 -7.94
N PRO A 79 -12.00 -4.51 -8.51
CA PRO A 79 -13.15 -5.21 -9.08
C PRO A 79 -14.22 -5.45 -8.02
N ASP A 80 -15.46 -5.67 -8.45
CA ASP A 80 -16.55 -5.80 -7.49
C ASP A 80 -16.45 -7.06 -6.62
N GLU A 81 -15.80 -8.08 -7.16
CA GLU A 81 -15.62 -9.42 -6.59
C GLU A 81 -14.55 -9.49 -5.51
N ILE A 82 -13.67 -8.48 -5.40
CA ILE A 82 -12.58 -8.45 -4.42
C ILE A 82 -13.00 -7.64 -3.21
N ASP A 83 -13.15 -8.29 -2.05
CA ASP A 83 -13.44 -7.60 -0.80
C ASP A 83 -12.25 -6.76 -0.30
N PHE A 84 -12.54 -5.82 0.61
CA PHE A 84 -11.54 -4.89 1.11
C PHE A 84 -10.43 -5.59 1.91
N VAL A 85 -10.73 -6.68 2.62
CA VAL A 85 -9.72 -7.40 3.42
C VAL A 85 -8.68 -8.04 2.50
N THR A 86 -9.14 -8.70 1.44
CA THR A 86 -8.28 -9.30 0.41
C THR A 86 -7.49 -8.21 -0.32
N ALA A 87 -8.15 -7.11 -0.68
CA ALA A 87 -7.50 -5.99 -1.35
C ALA A 87 -6.42 -5.30 -0.49
N ALA A 88 -6.61 -5.22 0.83
CA ALA A 88 -5.67 -4.58 1.75
C ALA A 88 -4.37 -5.38 1.95
N ALA A 89 -4.30 -6.64 1.48
CA ALA A 89 -3.10 -7.46 1.54
C ALA A 89 -2.20 -7.31 0.29
N LEU A 90 -2.54 -6.42 -0.65
CA LEU A 90 -1.89 -6.30 -1.95
C LEU A 90 -0.85 -5.17 -2.04
N PRO A 91 -1.14 -3.90 -1.68
CA PRO A 91 -0.31 -2.76 -2.10
C PRO A 91 1.17 -2.84 -1.73
N GLU A 92 1.50 -3.03 -0.45
CA GLU A 92 2.89 -3.01 0.04
C GLU A 92 3.70 -4.15 -0.59
N VAL A 93 3.16 -5.37 -0.57
CA VAL A 93 3.88 -6.53 -1.10
C VAL A 93 4.02 -6.46 -2.63
N ALA A 94 2.96 -6.07 -3.35
CA ALA A 94 2.98 -6.03 -4.81
C ALA A 94 3.93 -4.94 -5.31
N MET A 95 3.86 -3.73 -4.75
CA MET A 95 4.76 -2.62 -5.13
C MET A 95 6.22 -2.94 -4.77
N THR A 96 6.46 -3.56 -3.61
CA THR A 96 7.81 -4.00 -3.22
C THR A 96 8.38 -5.02 -4.21
N VAL A 97 7.57 -5.99 -4.63
CA VAL A 97 7.98 -7.02 -5.60
C VAL A 97 8.22 -6.40 -6.98
N GLU A 98 7.29 -5.58 -7.47
CA GLU A 98 7.39 -4.91 -8.76
C GLU A 98 8.67 -4.07 -8.84
N TYR A 99 8.88 -3.19 -7.86
CA TYR A 99 10.05 -2.31 -7.83
C TYR A 99 11.37 -3.10 -7.76
N ASN A 100 11.46 -4.11 -6.90
CA ASN A 100 12.74 -4.80 -6.72
C ASN A 100 13.02 -5.85 -7.79
N LEU A 101 12.03 -6.62 -8.21
CA LEU A 101 12.23 -7.71 -9.17
C LEU A 101 12.11 -7.25 -10.61
N ILE A 102 11.12 -6.42 -10.92
CA ILE A 102 10.87 -6.01 -12.31
C ILE A 102 11.70 -4.76 -12.63
N GLU A 103 11.53 -3.67 -11.90
CA GLU A 103 12.20 -2.42 -12.24
C GLU A 103 13.71 -2.46 -11.97
N ARG A 104 14.12 -2.87 -10.77
CA ARG A 104 15.54 -2.85 -10.37
C ARG A 104 16.33 -4.04 -10.88
N ALA A 105 15.80 -5.25 -10.78
CA ALA A 105 16.51 -6.46 -11.18
C ALA A 105 16.29 -6.85 -12.65
N ALA A 106 15.34 -6.21 -13.36
CA ALA A 106 14.98 -6.53 -14.74
C ALA A 106 14.74 -8.02 -14.95
N LEU A 107 14.03 -8.65 -14.01
CA LEU A 107 13.82 -10.09 -13.99
C LEU A 107 13.03 -10.53 -15.23
N MET A 108 13.68 -11.31 -16.10
CA MET A 108 13.08 -11.83 -17.34
C MET A 108 13.20 -13.35 -17.45
N GLY A 109 12.17 -13.97 -18.03
CA GLY A 109 12.17 -15.40 -18.36
C GLY A 109 12.22 -16.34 -17.16
N SER A 110 12.55 -17.61 -17.39
CA SER A 110 12.59 -18.67 -16.38
C SER A 110 13.90 -18.67 -15.57
N HIS A 111 14.33 -17.52 -15.07
CA HIS A 111 15.53 -17.44 -14.25
C HIS A 111 15.39 -18.39 -13.05
N PRO A 112 16.30 -19.37 -12.86
CA PRO A 112 16.17 -20.34 -11.78
C PRO A 112 16.53 -19.67 -10.46
N TRP A 113 15.54 -19.07 -9.79
CA TRP A 113 15.69 -18.58 -8.42
C TRP A 113 15.76 -19.76 -7.45
N ARG A 114 16.78 -19.76 -6.60
CA ARG A 114 16.89 -20.66 -5.45
C ARG A 114 16.57 -19.86 -4.19
N ILE A 115 15.57 -20.30 -3.44
CA ILE A 115 15.38 -19.82 -2.07
C ILE A 115 16.41 -20.53 -1.21
N GLU A 116 17.55 -19.89 -0.96
CA GLU A 116 18.42 -20.30 0.13
C GLU A 116 17.75 -19.86 1.44
N ARG A 117 17.16 -20.81 2.16
CA ARG A 117 16.56 -20.53 3.45
C ARG A 117 17.69 -20.24 4.45
N HIS A 118 17.95 -18.96 4.67
CA HIS A 118 18.73 -18.46 5.80
C HIS A 118 17.75 -17.93 6.85
N TRP A 119 17.07 -18.83 7.53
CA TRP A 119 16.31 -18.54 8.74
C TRP A 119 16.42 -19.70 9.72
#